data_AF-A0A1M4NFW4-F1
#
_entry.id   AF-A0A1M4NFW4-F1
#
_cell.length_a   1.000
_cell.length_b   1.000
_cell.length_c   1.000
_cell.angle_alpha   90.00
_cell.angle_beta   90.00
_cell.angle_gamma   90.00
#
_symmetry.space_group_name_H-M   'P 1'
#
loop_
_entity.id
_entity.type
_entity.pdbx_description
1 polymer ?
#
loop_
_entity_poly.entity_id
_entity_poly.type
_entity_poly.pdbx_seq_one_letter_code
_entity_poly.pdbx_strand_id
1 'polypeptide(L)'
;MQDVQNPGGTKRDELAQALNSDVTNNINGNNTGGNVVGALSNAFSQYLYSLLGAYPKGISSNSSDVAANTLFQSAVGNGTCAAAGTTSDSYIRTQEECTAAGYYWLPSLSDKIFSTIATSFGTTATITNGTDTTFPNMQQQLAYLNAGNAFFDTVNNVLGSSSTSTTNDGYSAGAIAYLKGQQSILNGAAYSLKEDELLLEAFNSAIAANIGNKEFNSEVFTGLVQGVIDQSQKVLNQLYGNTINVANAIANGISNQDTISNLSNRVNQLPSALLNVRETLNKISTLNDQVKSMPYLPQFRAGNSRATNIMNGFYTKVGYKQFFGTRRNLGVRYYGFFSYNGASVGFQSTLNSVGIFNYGVGTDILYNIFSRSYVNRSVDMGFFGGIQLAGESINSTLKDDINVKKFGKVTSTHFQFLFDFGMRMNFGKLGEKTKRHNQHTIEFGVVVPTIYSTYYKSAGTTVKYFRPYSVYWSYGYSF
;
A
#
# COMPACT_ATOMS: atom_id res chain seq x y z
N MET A 1 -3.08 1.40 29.02
CA MET A 1 -2.79 0.42 27.96
C MET A 1 -3.69 0.66 26.78
N GLN A 2 -3.19 0.39 25.60
CA GLN A 2 -3.88 0.50 24.32
C GLN A 2 -3.77 -0.84 23.60
N ASP A 3 -4.90 -1.32 23.06
CA ASP A 3 -4.98 -2.53 22.24
C ASP A 3 -5.72 -2.19 20.94
N VAL A 4 -5.06 -2.39 19.81
CA VAL A 4 -5.54 -1.97 18.49
C VAL A 4 -5.52 -3.16 17.54
N GLN A 5 -6.63 -3.35 16.83
CA GLN A 5 -6.72 -4.19 15.64
C GLN A 5 -6.94 -3.26 14.45
N ASN A 6 -6.03 -3.26 13.48
CA ASN A 6 -6.02 -2.37 12.32
C ASN A 6 -5.84 -3.18 11.01
N PRO A 7 -6.80 -4.07 10.66
CA PRO A 7 -6.73 -4.89 9.46
C PRO A 7 -6.74 -4.06 8.17
N GLY A 8 -7.39 -2.89 8.17
CA GLY A 8 -7.34 -1.95 7.04
C GLY A 8 -5.91 -1.48 6.73
N GLY A 9 -5.08 -1.28 7.76
CA GLY A 9 -3.66 -0.96 7.59
C GLY A 9 -2.89 -2.09 6.92
N THR A 10 -3.16 -3.35 7.28
CA THR A 10 -2.56 -4.52 6.64
C THR A 10 -2.96 -4.61 5.17
N LYS A 11 -4.23 -4.36 4.85
CA LYS A 11 -4.73 -4.37 3.47
C LYS A 11 -4.14 -3.26 2.61
N ARG A 12 -3.94 -2.08 3.19
CA ARG A 12 -3.24 -0.97 2.54
C ARG A 12 -1.80 -1.36 2.20
N ASP A 13 -1.08 -1.96 3.16
CA ASP A 13 0.31 -2.38 2.96
C ASP A 13 0.42 -3.50 1.93
N GLU A 14 -0.51 -4.47 1.94
CA GLU A 14 -0.64 -5.53 0.93
C GLU A 14 -0.85 -4.94 -0.47
N LEU A 15 -1.75 -3.96 -0.62
CA LEU A 15 -1.99 -3.29 -1.89
C LEU A 15 -0.78 -2.47 -2.38
N ALA A 16 -0.16 -1.69 -1.49
CA ALA A 16 1.03 -0.90 -1.84
C ALA A 16 2.21 -1.81 -2.25
N GLN A 17 2.38 -2.95 -1.58
CA GLN A 17 3.38 -3.95 -1.94
C GLN A 17 3.04 -4.63 -3.26
N ALA A 18 1.76 -4.93 -3.51
CA ALA A 18 1.31 -5.55 -4.76
C ALA A 18 1.61 -4.64 -5.95
N LEU A 19 1.26 -3.35 -5.88
CA LEU A 19 1.54 -2.36 -6.93
C LEU A 19 3.03 -2.21 -7.24
N ASN A 20 3.88 -2.34 -6.21
CA ASN A 20 5.34 -2.21 -6.32
C ASN A 20 6.05 -3.56 -6.42
N SER A 21 5.35 -4.63 -6.77
CA SER A 21 5.97 -5.95 -6.91
C SER A 21 6.88 -5.99 -8.13
N ASP A 22 8.06 -6.59 -7.99
CA ASP A 22 8.93 -6.84 -9.14
C ASP A 22 8.34 -7.88 -10.09
N VAL A 23 7.42 -8.73 -9.61
CA VAL A 23 6.79 -9.82 -10.37
C VAL A 23 5.41 -9.42 -10.86
N THR A 24 5.02 -9.93 -12.03
CA THR A 24 3.76 -9.58 -12.70
C THR A 24 2.88 -10.78 -13.06
N ASN A 25 3.21 -12.01 -12.65
CA ASN A 25 2.53 -13.23 -13.09
C ASN A 25 1.29 -13.58 -12.23
N ASN A 26 0.11 -13.45 -12.83
CA ASN A 26 -1.20 -13.70 -12.24
C ASN A 26 -2.07 -14.69 -13.06
N ILE A 27 -1.45 -15.57 -13.85
CA ILE A 27 -2.16 -16.58 -14.66
C ILE A 27 -1.70 -18.01 -14.36
N ASN A 28 -2.40 -19.01 -14.89
CA ASN A 28 -2.05 -20.44 -14.78
C ASN A 28 -1.90 -20.94 -13.32
N GLY A 29 -2.72 -20.42 -12.41
CA GLY A 29 -2.69 -20.78 -10.99
C GLY A 29 -1.54 -20.13 -10.20
N ASN A 30 -0.68 -19.35 -10.85
CA ASN A 30 0.34 -18.53 -10.20
C ASN A 30 -0.22 -17.12 -9.99
N ASN A 31 -0.27 -16.68 -8.73
CA ASN A 31 -0.80 -15.37 -8.35
C ASN A 31 0.30 -14.54 -7.65
N THR A 32 1.44 -14.42 -8.33
CA THR A 32 2.67 -13.80 -7.83
C THR A 32 2.83 -12.39 -8.40
N GLY A 33 2.56 -11.39 -7.55
CA GLY A 33 2.74 -9.97 -7.86
C GLY A 33 1.48 -9.20 -8.22
N GLY A 34 1.58 -7.87 -8.32
CA GLY A 34 0.44 -6.98 -8.57
C GLY A 34 0.80 -5.71 -9.34
N ASN A 35 2.01 -5.65 -9.89
CA ASN A 35 2.49 -4.50 -10.63
C ASN A 35 1.82 -4.46 -12.01
N VAL A 36 0.67 -3.79 -12.05
CA VAL A 36 -0.16 -3.67 -13.25
C VAL A 36 0.55 -2.91 -14.37
N VAL A 37 1.32 -1.88 -14.05
CA VAL A 37 2.08 -1.08 -15.03
C VAL A 37 3.20 -1.93 -15.66
N GLY A 38 3.89 -2.75 -14.86
CA GLY A 38 4.86 -3.73 -15.35
C GLY A 38 4.21 -4.80 -16.23
N ALA A 39 3.05 -5.34 -15.83
CA ALA A 39 2.30 -6.30 -16.63
C ALA A 39 1.88 -5.70 -17.99
N LEU A 40 1.45 -4.44 -18.00
CA LEU A 40 1.11 -3.70 -19.21
C LEU A 40 2.33 -3.46 -20.11
N SER A 41 3.47 -3.12 -19.52
CA SER A 41 4.72 -2.91 -20.26
C SER A 41 5.20 -4.20 -20.94
N ASN A 42 5.02 -5.35 -20.28
CA ASN A 42 5.22 -6.66 -20.90
C ASN A 42 4.25 -6.92 -22.06
N ALA A 43 2.95 -6.68 -21.87
CA ALA A 43 1.98 -6.86 -22.93
C ALA A 43 2.23 -5.93 -24.13
N PHE A 44 2.63 -4.69 -23.87
CA PHE A 44 3.06 -3.72 -24.88
C PHE A 44 4.27 -4.23 -25.66
N SER A 45 5.29 -4.72 -24.96
CA SER A 45 6.51 -5.26 -25.57
C SER A 45 6.23 -6.51 -26.41
N GLN A 46 5.33 -7.39 -25.93
CA GLN A 46 4.85 -8.55 -26.70
C GLN A 46 4.08 -8.13 -27.96
N TYR A 47 3.27 -7.07 -27.87
CA TYR A 47 2.59 -6.53 -29.02
C TYR A 47 3.59 -5.96 -30.03
N LEU A 48 4.55 -5.14 -29.58
CA LEU A 48 5.58 -4.58 -30.45
C LEU A 48 6.42 -5.68 -31.12
N TYR A 49 6.79 -6.72 -30.37
CA TYR A 49 7.50 -7.89 -30.89
C TYR A 49 6.67 -8.64 -31.94
N SER A 50 5.37 -8.79 -31.70
CA SER A 50 4.42 -9.39 -32.65
C SER A 50 4.28 -8.54 -33.92
N LEU A 51 4.16 -7.21 -33.79
CA LEU A 51 4.09 -6.30 -34.93
C LEU A 51 5.35 -6.38 -35.81
N LEU A 52 6.53 -6.44 -35.20
CA LEU A 52 7.78 -6.65 -35.96
C LEU A 52 7.76 -7.97 -36.74
N GLY A 53 7.05 -9.00 -36.25
CA GLY A 53 6.87 -10.28 -36.96
C GLY A 53 6.00 -10.18 -38.22
N ALA A 54 5.18 -9.13 -38.36
CA ALA A 54 4.38 -8.87 -39.56
C ALA A 54 5.13 -8.13 -40.66
N TYR A 55 6.41 -7.79 -40.44
CA TYR A 55 7.30 -7.25 -41.44
C TYR A 55 8.25 -8.34 -41.96
N PRO A 56 8.70 -8.27 -43.22
CA PRO A 56 9.63 -9.25 -43.76
C PRO A 56 11.04 -9.06 -43.17
N LYS A 57 11.88 -10.10 -43.23
CA LYS A 57 13.29 -10.03 -42.80
C LYS A 57 14.22 -9.39 -43.86
N GLY A 58 13.68 -9.04 -45.03
CA GLY A 58 14.37 -8.42 -46.17
C GLY A 58 13.41 -8.27 -47.35
N ILE A 59 13.79 -7.49 -48.36
CA ILE A 59 12.95 -7.25 -49.55
C ILE A 59 13.09 -8.42 -50.54
N SER A 60 14.31 -8.86 -50.83
CA SER A 60 14.57 -10.15 -51.49
C SER A 60 16.03 -10.58 -51.31
N SER A 61 16.33 -11.87 -51.52
CA SER A 61 17.71 -12.38 -51.54
C SER A 61 18.54 -11.89 -52.73
N ASN A 62 17.90 -11.30 -53.74
CA ASN A 62 18.51 -10.89 -55.01
C ASN A 62 18.46 -9.36 -55.22
N SER A 63 17.96 -8.59 -54.25
CA SER A 63 17.91 -7.13 -54.36
C SER A 63 19.28 -6.52 -54.04
N SER A 64 19.80 -5.69 -54.95
CA SER A 64 21.02 -4.90 -54.74
C SER A 64 20.84 -3.75 -53.73
N ASP A 65 19.65 -3.59 -53.14
CA ASP A 65 19.39 -2.57 -52.12
C ASP A 65 19.89 -3.04 -50.73
N VAL A 66 21.20 -2.87 -50.54
CA VAL A 66 21.88 -3.24 -49.30
C VAL A 66 21.39 -2.40 -48.12
N ALA A 67 21.00 -1.15 -48.35
CA ALA A 67 20.51 -0.27 -47.29
C ALA A 67 19.16 -0.76 -46.73
N ALA A 68 18.21 -1.10 -47.61
CA ALA A 68 16.93 -1.63 -47.19
C ALA A 68 17.07 -3.00 -46.50
N ASN A 69 17.86 -3.92 -47.04
CA ASN A 69 18.09 -5.22 -46.40
C ASN A 69 18.77 -5.09 -45.03
N THR A 70 19.72 -4.16 -44.87
CA THR A 70 20.34 -3.86 -43.57
C THR A 70 19.29 -3.35 -42.57
N LEU A 71 18.40 -2.45 -42.99
CA LEU A 71 17.31 -1.93 -42.14
C LEU A 71 16.40 -3.05 -41.62
N PHE A 72 15.97 -3.99 -42.49
CA PHE A 72 15.14 -5.13 -42.08
C PHE A 72 15.88 -6.10 -41.16
N GLN A 73 17.18 -6.34 -41.40
CA GLN A 73 18.00 -7.19 -40.54
C GLN A 73 18.24 -6.56 -39.15
N SER A 74 18.43 -5.23 -39.08
CA SER A 74 18.58 -4.50 -37.81
C SER A 74 17.29 -4.44 -36.99
N ALA A 75 16.12 -4.65 -37.60
CA ALA A 75 14.84 -4.54 -36.90
C ALA A 75 14.15 -5.88 -36.65
N VAL A 76 14.05 -6.73 -37.68
CA VAL A 76 13.24 -7.97 -37.68
C VAL A 76 14.10 -9.23 -37.74
N GLY A 77 15.25 -9.15 -38.40
CA GLY A 77 16.23 -10.22 -38.56
C GLY A 77 17.03 -10.51 -37.30
N ASN A 78 18.27 -10.99 -37.45
CA ASN A 78 19.11 -11.42 -36.32
C ASN A 78 20.05 -10.31 -35.80
N GLY A 79 20.04 -9.13 -36.44
CA GLY A 79 20.99 -8.06 -36.18
C GLY A 79 21.94 -7.80 -37.35
N THR A 80 22.83 -6.83 -37.17
CA THR A 80 23.72 -6.31 -38.21
C THR A 80 25.09 -5.95 -37.67
N CYS A 81 26.11 -6.02 -38.51
CA CYS A 81 27.47 -5.66 -38.14
C CYS A 81 27.68 -4.12 -38.22
N ALA A 82 28.30 -3.50 -37.20
CA ALA A 82 28.43 -2.05 -37.03
C ALA A 82 29.13 -1.31 -38.19
N ALA A 83 29.91 -2.04 -38.99
CA ALA A 83 30.72 -1.49 -40.07
C ALA A 83 30.32 -1.99 -41.46
N ALA A 84 29.10 -2.50 -41.64
CA ALA A 84 28.58 -2.82 -42.98
C ALA A 84 28.25 -1.53 -43.76
N GLY A 85 29.28 -0.69 -43.98
CA GLY A 85 29.33 0.24 -45.09
C GLY A 85 29.43 -0.57 -46.37
N THR A 86 28.56 -0.27 -47.31
CA THR A 86 28.36 -0.98 -48.57
C THR A 86 29.59 -0.87 -49.48
N THR A 87 30.51 -1.82 -49.45
CA THR A 87 31.54 -1.95 -50.50
C THR A 87 31.86 -3.41 -50.82
N SER A 88 30.86 -4.20 -51.19
CA SER A 88 30.94 -5.39 -52.07
C SER A 88 29.67 -6.20 -51.96
N ASP A 89 29.35 -7.00 -52.98
CA ASP A 89 28.14 -7.82 -53.13
C ASP A 89 27.92 -8.92 -52.06
N SER A 90 28.64 -8.87 -50.94
CA SER A 90 28.57 -9.84 -49.84
C SER A 90 28.41 -9.14 -48.48
N TYR A 91 27.17 -9.13 -47.98
CA TYR A 91 26.81 -8.67 -46.64
C TYR A 91 27.21 -9.72 -45.58
N ILE A 92 27.89 -9.31 -44.50
CA ILE A 92 28.20 -10.16 -43.34
C ILE A 92 26.89 -10.49 -42.62
N ARG A 93 26.46 -11.76 -42.63
CA ARG A 93 25.10 -12.15 -42.16
C ARG A 93 25.08 -12.73 -40.75
N THR A 94 26.24 -13.12 -40.22
CA THR A 94 26.32 -13.81 -38.93
C THR A 94 27.17 -13.04 -37.92
N GLN A 95 26.85 -13.22 -36.64
CA GLN A 95 27.62 -12.68 -35.53
C GLN A 95 29.06 -13.20 -35.53
N GLU A 96 29.26 -14.47 -35.92
CA GLU A 96 30.56 -15.12 -36.01
C GLU A 96 31.45 -14.47 -37.07
N GLU A 97 30.92 -14.25 -38.28
CA GLU A 97 31.62 -13.56 -39.36
C GLU A 97 31.94 -12.10 -39.00
N CYS A 98 31.01 -11.39 -38.34
CA CYS A 98 31.20 -10.00 -37.91
C CYS A 98 32.32 -9.86 -36.87
N THR A 99 32.34 -10.77 -35.90
CA THR A 99 33.36 -10.78 -34.84
C THR A 99 34.72 -11.18 -35.41
N ALA A 100 34.77 -12.18 -36.30
CA ALA A 100 35.99 -12.60 -36.99
C ALA A 100 36.59 -11.49 -37.87
N ALA A 101 35.74 -10.63 -38.44
CA ALA A 101 36.15 -9.45 -39.20
C ALA A 101 36.58 -8.25 -38.31
N GLY A 102 36.55 -8.38 -36.98
CA GLY A 102 36.98 -7.33 -36.04
C GLY A 102 35.94 -6.24 -35.78
N TYR A 103 34.67 -6.48 -36.12
CA TYR A 103 33.58 -5.51 -35.96
C TYR A 103 32.62 -5.89 -34.83
N TYR A 104 31.82 -4.91 -34.39
CA TYR A 104 30.82 -5.10 -33.34
C TYR A 104 29.47 -5.57 -33.91
N TRP A 105 28.88 -6.61 -33.31
CA TRP A 105 27.54 -7.06 -33.66
C TRP A 105 26.47 -6.23 -32.93
N LEU A 106 25.54 -5.63 -33.69
CA LEU A 106 24.36 -5.00 -33.12
C LEU A 106 23.16 -5.96 -33.21
N PRO A 107 22.59 -6.39 -32.06
CA PRO A 107 21.37 -7.18 -32.05
C PRO A 107 20.21 -6.42 -32.69
N SER A 108 19.27 -7.17 -33.29
CA SER A 108 18.09 -6.56 -33.89
C SER A 108 17.20 -5.91 -32.84
N LEU A 109 16.32 -4.99 -33.24
CA LEU A 109 15.26 -4.47 -32.38
C LEU A 109 14.39 -5.61 -31.81
N SER A 110 14.09 -6.61 -32.65
CA SER A 110 13.35 -7.81 -32.23
C SER A 110 14.08 -8.57 -31.13
N ASP A 111 15.39 -8.78 -31.23
CA ASP A 111 16.18 -9.48 -30.21
C ASP A 111 16.30 -8.67 -28.92
N LYS A 112 16.45 -7.35 -29.03
CA LYS A 112 16.46 -6.44 -27.86
C LYS A 112 15.14 -6.51 -27.10
N ILE A 113 14.01 -6.38 -27.79
CA ILE A 113 12.68 -6.50 -27.17
C ILE A 113 12.50 -7.90 -26.60
N PHE A 114 12.87 -8.94 -27.36
CA PHE A 114 12.78 -10.33 -26.91
C PHE A 114 13.56 -10.59 -25.61
N SER A 115 14.74 -9.99 -25.47
CA SER A 115 15.55 -10.09 -24.25
C SER A 115 14.89 -9.47 -23.02
N THR A 116 13.92 -8.55 -23.19
CA THR A 116 13.16 -7.96 -22.08
C THR A 116 11.95 -8.78 -21.63
N ILE A 117 11.49 -9.71 -22.48
CA ILE A 117 10.26 -10.49 -22.27
C ILE A 117 10.52 -12.00 -22.14
N ALA A 118 11.77 -12.45 -22.27
CA ALA A 118 12.20 -13.85 -22.12
C ALA A 118 13.32 -13.97 -21.07
N THR A 119 13.35 -15.06 -20.31
CA THR A 119 14.32 -15.25 -19.20
C THR A 119 15.47 -16.22 -19.51
N SER A 120 15.80 -16.49 -20.77
CA SER A 120 16.99 -17.28 -21.13
C SER A 120 17.65 -16.85 -22.45
N PHE A 121 18.99 -16.75 -22.45
CA PHE A 121 19.84 -16.64 -23.64
C PHE A 121 20.32 -18.05 -24.02
N GLY A 122 19.95 -18.57 -25.20
CA GLY A 122 20.37 -19.89 -25.71
C GLY A 122 19.29 -20.67 -26.48
N THR A 123 19.54 -21.95 -26.80
CA THR A 123 18.74 -22.81 -27.70
C THR A 123 17.31 -23.15 -27.24
N THR A 124 16.89 -22.69 -26.05
CA THR A 124 15.52 -22.86 -25.57
C THR A 124 15.05 -21.61 -24.81
N ALA A 125 14.89 -20.51 -25.55
CA ALA A 125 14.26 -19.30 -25.02
C ALA A 125 12.78 -19.57 -24.74
N THR A 126 12.38 -19.47 -23.46
CA THR A 126 10.96 -19.55 -23.07
C THR A 126 10.49 -18.14 -22.78
N ILE A 127 9.45 -17.69 -23.49
CA ILE A 127 8.74 -16.47 -23.11
C ILE A 127 8.01 -16.78 -21.81
N THR A 128 8.46 -16.16 -20.74
CA THR A 128 7.92 -16.40 -19.40
C THR A 128 6.74 -15.47 -19.22
N ASN A 129 5.57 -16.05 -18.94
CA ASN A 129 4.38 -15.29 -18.61
C ASN A 129 4.62 -14.55 -17.28
N GLY A 130 5.09 -13.30 -17.36
CA GLY A 130 5.47 -12.48 -16.21
C GLY A 130 6.98 -12.51 -15.96
N THR A 131 7.67 -11.50 -16.50
CA THR A 131 9.04 -11.18 -16.14
C THR A 131 9.08 -10.26 -14.92
N ASP A 132 10.27 -10.20 -14.30
CA ASP A 132 10.65 -9.20 -13.30
C ASP A 132 10.72 -7.81 -13.96
N THR A 133 9.58 -7.16 -14.17
CA THR A 133 9.52 -5.86 -14.85
C THR A 133 9.71 -4.76 -13.83
N THR A 134 10.98 -4.40 -13.66
CA THR A 134 11.37 -3.23 -12.87
C THR A 134 11.09 -1.94 -13.64
N PHE A 135 11.02 -0.82 -12.93
CA PHE A 135 10.86 0.51 -13.53
C PHE A 135 11.89 0.84 -14.64
N PRO A 136 13.20 0.55 -14.47
CA PRO A 136 14.17 0.69 -15.57
C PRO A 136 13.82 -0.10 -16.84
N ASN A 137 13.28 -1.33 -16.68
CA ASN A 137 12.88 -2.15 -17.81
C ASN A 137 11.67 -1.54 -18.54
N MET A 138 10.71 -0.97 -17.81
CA MET A 138 9.55 -0.27 -18.41
C MET A 138 10.01 0.93 -19.25
N GLN A 139 10.92 1.75 -18.73
CA GLN A 139 11.47 2.90 -19.46
C GLN A 139 12.23 2.48 -20.72
N GLN A 140 12.99 1.40 -20.63
CA GLN A 140 13.70 0.84 -21.78
C GLN A 140 12.72 0.38 -22.87
N GLN A 141 11.62 -0.27 -22.49
CA GLN A 141 10.57 -0.72 -23.41
C GLN A 141 9.86 0.44 -24.13
N LEU A 142 9.58 1.54 -23.42
CA LEU A 142 9.06 2.77 -24.04
C LEU A 142 10.05 3.42 -25.00
N ALA A 143 11.35 3.39 -24.68
CA ALA A 143 12.40 3.94 -25.56
C ALA A 143 12.49 3.17 -26.90
N TYR A 144 12.22 1.87 -26.91
CA TYR A 144 12.20 1.07 -28.14
C TYR A 144 11.12 1.50 -29.12
N LEU A 145 10.01 2.08 -28.66
CA LEU A 145 8.97 2.58 -29.56
C LEU A 145 9.45 3.81 -30.36
N ASN A 146 10.19 4.73 -29.73
CA ASN A 146 10.70 5.90 -30.42
C ASN A 146 11.63 5.49 -31.58
N ALA A 147 12.47 4.47 -31.36
CA ALA A 147 13.27 3.88 -32.43
C ALA A 147 12.41 3.10 -33.45
N GLY A 148 11.38 2.41 -32.98
CA GLY A 148 10.46 1.62 -33.80
C GLY A 148 9.63 2.46 -34.78
N ASN A 149 9.17 3.66 -34.39
CA ASN A 149 8.38 4.53 -35.27
C ASN A 149 9.15 4.96 -36.53
N ALA A 150 10.41 5.35 -36.38
CA ALA A 150 11.26 5.69 -37.52
C ALA A 150 11.44 4.49 -38.46
N PHE A 151 11.60 3.29 -37.91
CA PHE A 151 11.63 2.05 -38.68
C PHE A 151 10.30 1.80 -39.41
N PHE A 152 9.17 1.84 -38.70
CA PHE A 152 7.85 1.56 -39.27
C PHE A 152 7.50 2.52 -40.41
N ASP A 153 7.73 3.82 -40.24
CA ASP A 153 7.43 4.81 -41.28
C ASP A 153 8.28 4.59 -42.53
N THR A 154 9.58 4.35 -42.33
CA THR A 154 10.52 4.09 -43.43
C THR A 154 10.15 2.80 -44.17
N VAL A 155 9.88 1.72 -43.43
CA VAL A 155 9.58 0.41 -44.02
C VAL A 155 8.21 0.40 -44.69
N ASN A 156 7.20 1.03 -44.12
CA ASN A 156 5.88 1.15 -44.74
C ASN A 156 5.96 1.89 -46.08
N ASN A 157 6.81 2.91 -46.19
CA ASN A 157 7.03 3.62 -47.45
C ASN A 157 7.76 2.76 -48.49
N VAL A 158 8.78 2.01 -48.07
CA VAL A 158 9.52 1.10 -48.96
C VAL A 158 8.60 -0.03 -49.46
N LEU A 159 7.93 -0.75 -48.56
CA LEU A 159 7.02 -1.84 -48.91
C LEU A 159 5.82 -1.38 -49.75
N GLY A 160 5.33 -0.15 -49.54
CA GLY A 160 4.27 0.44 -50.35
C GLY A 160 4.74 0.85 -51.76
N SER A 161 5.96 1.35 -51.89
CA SER A 161 6.54 1.76 -53.19
C SER A 161 6.95 0.57 -54.06
N SER A 162 7.29 -0.56 -53.46
CA SER A 162 7.61 -1.81 -54.16
C SER A 162 6.40 -2.47 -54.84
N SER A 163 5.17 -2.09 -54.49
CA SER A 163 3.94 -2.64 -55.08
C SER A 163 3.73 -2.29 -56.57
N THR A 164 4.48 -1.30 -57.09
CA THR A 164 4.50 -0.90 -58.51
C THR A 164 5.65 -1.50 -59.33
N SER A 165 6.53 -2.31 -58.71
CA SER A 165 7.67 -2.98 -59.35
C SER A 165 7.33 -4.43 -59.74
N THR A 166 7.89 -4.94 -60.84
CA THR A 166 7.73 -6.32 -61.35
C THR A 166 8.32 -7.42 -60.47
N THR A 167 8.89 -7.06 -59.32
CA THR A 167 9.41 -7.97 -58.29
C THR A 167 8.37 -8.06 -57.17
N ASN A 168 7.75 -9.24 -56.97
CA ASN A 168 6.62 -9.53 -56.07
C ASN A 168 6.87 -9.32 -54.55
N ASP A 169 7.66 -8.33 -54.16
CA ASP A 169 8.20 -8.14 -52.81
C ASP A 169 7.50 -7.02 -52.02
N GLY A 170 6.59 -6.27 -52.66
CA GLY A 170 5.83 -5.17 -52.04
C GLY A 170 4.56 -5.63 -51.32
N TYR A 171 4.18 -4.89 -50.27
CA TYR A 171 2.91 -5.12 -49.58
C TYR A 171 1.77 -4.41 -50.31
N SER A 172 0.59 -5.05 -50.33
CA SER A 172 -0.61 -4.40 -50.86
C SER A 172 -0.96 -3.14 -50.06
N ALA A 173 -1.72 -2.23 -50.67
CA ALA A 173 -2.23 -1.04 -49.97
C ALA A 173 -3.03 -1.40 -48.70
N GLY A 174 -3.76 -2.52 -48.72
CA GLY A 174 -4.46 -3.06 -47.54
C GLY A 174 -3.51 -3.49 -46.43
N ALA A 175 -2.39 -4.13 -46.78
CA ALA A 175 -1.41 -4.61 -45.82
C ALA A 175 -0.67 -3.44 -45.15
N ILE A 176 -0.30 -2.43 -45.93
CA ILE A 176 0.28 -1.18 -45.41
C ILE A 176 -0.73 -0.44 -44.50
N ALA A 177 -1.99 -0.35 -44.89
CA ALA A 177 -3.03 0.28 -44.07
C ALA A 177 -3.23 -0.46 -42.74
N TYR A 178 -3.23 -1.80 -42.77
CA TYR A 178 -3.29 -2.62 -41.56
C TYR A 178 -2.09 -2.38 -40.63
N LEU A 179 -0.86 -2.42 -41.16
CA LEU A 179 0.36 -2.17 -40.37
C LEU A 179 0.38 -0.78 -39.74
N LYS A 180 -0.01 0.27 -40.50
CA LYS A 180 -0.15 1.63 -39.97
C LYS A 180 -1.22 1.71 -38.87
N GLY A 181 -2.32 0.96 -39.00
CA GLY A 181 -3.33 0.82 -37.96
C GLY A 181 -2.77 0.22 -36.67
N GLN A 182 -1.99 -0.87 -36.78
CA GLN A 182 -1.34 -1.51 -35.64
C GLN A 182 -0.27 -0.60 -34.99
N GLN A 183 0.50 0.14 -35.80
CA GLN A 183 1.44 1.15 -35.33
C GLN A 183 0.73 2.27 -34.56
N SER A 184 -0.42 2.75 -35.06
CA SER A 184 -1.22 3.78 -34.38
C SER A 184 -1.74 3.29 -33.02
N ILE A 185 -2.12 2.02 -32.91
CA ILE A 185 -2.54 1.41 -31.63
C ILE A 185 -1.37 1.41 -30.63
N LEU A 186 -0.19 0.95 -31.05
CA LEU A 186 1.01 0.97 -30.20
C LEU A 186 1.39 2.38 -29.77
N ASN A 187 1.32 3.36 -30.66
CA ASN A 187 1.62 4.76 -30.32
C ASN A 187 0.64 5.33 -29.29
N GLY A 188 -0.65 5.03 -29.43
CA GLY A 188 -1.66 5.39 -28.43
C GLY A 188 -1.38 4.71 -27.08
N ALA A 189 -1.14 3.39 -27.11
CA ALA A 189 -0.85 2.60 -25.92
C ALA A 189 0.39 3.09 -25.17
N ALA A 190 1.44 3.47 -25.88
CA ALA A 190 2.66 3.98 -25.26
C ALA A 190 2.49 5.32 -24.58
N TYR A 191 1.73 6.24 -25.19
CA TYR A 191 1.39 7.51 -24.55
C TYR A 191 0.63 7.26 -23.25
N SER A 192 -0.40 6.41 -23.29
CA SER A 192 -1.19 6.08 -22.09
C SER A 192 -0.40 5.28 -21.05
N LEU A 193 0.54 4.43 -21.47
CA LEU A 193 1.42 3.67 -20.57
C LEU A 193 2.40 4.59 -19.85
N LYS A 194 2.94 5.61 -20.54
CA LYS A 194 3.79 6.62 -19.91
C LYS A 194 3.03 7.41 -18.84
N GLU A 195 1.76 7.77 -19.09
CA GLU A 195 0.92 8.39 -18.07
C GLU A 195 0.68 7.45 -16.88
N ASP A 196 0.51 6.16 -17.12
CA ASP A 196 0.32 5.14 -16.08
C ASP A 196 1.57 4.99 -15.20
N GLU A 197 2.76 4.99 -15.81
CA GLU A 197 4.05 5.01 -15.11
C GLU A 197 4.19 6.24 -14.20
N LEU A 198 3.82 7.43 -14.71
CA LEU A 198 3.84 8.67 -13.93
C LEU A 198 2.86 8.64 -12.74
N LEU A 199 1.69 8.02 -12.90
CA LEU A 199 0.74 7.84 -11.81
C LEU A 199 1.26 6.88 -10.74
N LEU A 200 1.95 5.81 -11.13
CA LEU A 200 2.60 4.90 -10.19
C LEU A 200 3.76 5.59 -9.45
N GLU A 201 4.55 6.41 -10.14
CA GLU A 201 5.60 7.22 -9.52
C GLU A 201 5.01 8.26 -8.54
N ALA A 202 3.94 8.96 -8.95
CA ALA A 202 3.22 9.90 -8.10
C ALA A 202 2.64 9.22 -6.86
N PHE A 203 2.09 8.01 -7.00
CA PHE A 203 1.63 7.18 -5.89
C PHE A 203 2.78 6.87 -4.91
N ASN A 204 3.92 6.39 -5.41
CA ASN A 204 5.09 6.07 -4.59
C ASN A 204 5.65 7.30 -3.87
N SER A 205 5.75 8.42 -4.57
CA SER A 205 6.15 9.71 -4.01
C SER A 205 5.18 10.19 -2.93
N ALA A 206 3.87 10.08 -3.17
CA ALA A 206 2.85 10.45 -2.20
C ALA A 206 2.93 9.60 -0.93
N ILE A 207 3.16 8.28 -1.04
CA ILE A 207 3.36 7.43 0.14
C ILE A 207 4.60 7.87 0.93
N ALA A 208 5.73 8.04 0.25
CA ALA A 208 6.99 8.42 0.88
C ALA A 208 6.89 9.77 1.60
N ALA A 209 6.24 10.75 0.98
CA ALA A 209 6.05 12.09 1.54
C ALA A 209 5.07 12.13 2.73
N ASN A 210 4.21 11.13 2.87
CA ASN A 210 3.12 11.11 3.86
C ASN A 210 3.26 10.02 4.93
N ILE A 211 4.46 9.47 5.12
CA ILE A 211 4.73 8.54 6.23
C ILE A 211 4.41 9.25 7.54
N GLY A 212 3.42 8.73 8.27
CA GLY A 212 2.96 9.32 9.53
C GLY A 212 2.18 10.63 9.35
N ASN A 213 1.61 10.91 8.18
CA ASN A 213 0.64 11.99 8.01
C ASN A 213 -0.79 11.45 8.17
N LYS A 214 -1.54 11.98 9.14
CA LYS A 214 -2.94 11.61 9.39
C LYS A 214 -3.89 12.00 8.26
N GLU A 215 -3.54 13.01 7.46
CA GLU A 215 -4.36 13.46 6.33
C GLU A 215 -4.27 12.49 5.14
N PHE A 216 -3.24 11.64 5.09
CA PHE A 216 -3.12 10.56 4.12
C PHE A 216 -3.97 9.35 4.57
N ASN A 217 -5.28 9.54 4.43
CA ASN A 217 -6.33 8.62 4.87
C ASN A 217 -6.75 7.63 3.76
N SER A 218 -7.72 6.75 4.05
CA SER A 218 -8.12 5.67 3.13
C SER A 218 -8.59 6.19 1.79
N GLU A 219 -9.25 7.35 1.76
CA GLU A 219 -9.79 7.93 0.54
C GLU A 219 -8.69 8.49 -0.36
N VAL A 220 -7.71 9.20 0.22
CA VAL A 220 -6.56 9.72 -0.54
C VAL A 220 -5.75 8.55 -1.12
N PHE A 221 -5.42 7.55 -0.31
CA PHE A 221 -4.66 6.38 -0.76
C PHE A 221 -5.39 5.60 -1.86
N THR A 222 -6.65 5.24 -1.64
CA THR A 222 -7.43 4.45 -2.61
C THR A 222 -7.78 5.25 -3.87
N GLY A 223 -7.86 6.58 -3.77
CA GLY A 223 -8.03 7.48 -4.92
C GLY A 223 -6.80 7.51 -5.83
N LEU A 224 -5.58 7.56 -5.26
CA LEU A 224 -4.35 7.46 -6.04
C LEU A 224 -4.24 6.11 -6.76
N VAL A 225 -4.54 5.01 -6.04
CA VAL A 225 -4.58 3.66 -6.62
C VAL A 225 -5.64 3.56 -7.72
N GLN A 226 -6.80 4.18 -7.52
CA GLN A 226 -7.87 4.21 -8.53
C GLN A 226 -7.41 4.94 -9.81
N GLY A 227 -6.65 6.03 -9.67
CA GLY A 227 -6.05 6.72 -10.82
C GLY A 227 -5.15 5.79 -11.65
N VAL A 228 -4.31 4.98 -11.01
CA VAL A 228 -3.49 3.96 -11.67
C VAL A 228 -4.39 2.90 -12.34
N ILE A 229 -5.38 2.34 -11.63
CA ILE A 229 -6.31 1.34 -12.20
C ILE A 229 -7.01 1.88 -13.45
N ASP A 230 -7.56 3.09 -13.37
CA ASP A 230 -8.33 3.70 -14.45
C ASP A 230 -7.44 3.96 -15.67
N GLN A 231 -6.21 4.41 -15.46
CA GLN A 231 -5.25 4.62 -16.53
C GLN A 231 -4.76 3.30 -17.13
N SER A 232 -4.36 2.34 -16.31
CA SER A 232 -4.02 0.97 -16.72
C SER A 232 -5.13 0.33 -17.56
N GLN A 233 -6.40 0.56 -17.21
CA GLN A 233 -7.54 0.05 -17.97
C GLN A 233 -7.63 0.68 -19.37
N LYS A 234 -7.30 1.97 -19.53
CA LYS A 234 -7.23 2.61 -20.85
C LYS A 234 -6.15 1.99 -21.72
N VAL A 235 -4.96 1.74 -21.15
CA VAL A 235 -3.86 1.07 -21.87
C VAL A 235 -4.29 -0.32 -22.32
N LEU A 236 -4.88 -1.11 -21.42
CA LEU A 236 -5.39 -2.44 -21.76
C LEU A 236 -6.43 -2.38 -22.89
N ASN A 237 -7.38 -1.45 -22.83
CA ASN A 237 -8.42 -1.30 -23.85
C ASN A 237 -7.82 -0.93 -25.22
N GLN A 238 -6.79 -0.09 -25.26
CA GLN A 238 -6.08 0.23 -26.50
C GLN A 238 -5.38 -1.00 -27.08
N LEU A 239 -4.69 -1.80 -26.26
CA LEU A 239 -3.99 -3.01 -26.70
C LEU A 239 -4.96 -4.14 -27.13
N TYR A 240 -6.14 -4.23 -26.49
CA TYR A 240 -7.12 -5.29 -26.71
C TYR A 240 -8.06 -5.04 -27.89
N GLY A 241 -8.37 -3.77 -28.21
CA GLY A 241 -9.43 -3.42 -29.16
C GLY A 241 -9.23 -3.90 -30.61
N ASN A 242 -7.98 -4.08 -31.05
CA ASN A 242 -7.62 -4.54 -32.41
C ASN A 242 -6.23 -5.19 -32.41
N THR A 243 -6.07 -6.24 -31.60
CA THR A 243 -4.79 -6.93 -31.42
C THR A 243 -4.32 -7.63 -32.70
N ILE A 244 -3.02 -7.52 -32.99
CA ILE A 244 -2.39 -8.17 -34.13
C ILE A 244 -2.59 -9.69 -34.06
N ASN A 245 -3.06 -10.29 -35.16
CA ASN A 245 -3.16 -11.73 -35.30
C ASN A 245 -2.96 -12.18 -36.75
N VAL A 246 -2.67 -13.47 -36.92
CA VAL A 246 -2.35 -14.07 -38.23
C VAL A 246 -3.53 -14.00 -39.20
N ALA A 247 -4.76 -14.25 -38.74
CA ALA A 247 -5.94 -14.25 -39.59
C ALA A 247 -6.21 -12.86 -40.20
N ASN A 248 -6.15 -11.81 -39.38
CA ASN A 248 -6.32 -10.43 -39.82
C ASN A 248 -5.16 -9.96 -40.71
N ALA A 249 -3.92 -10.36 -40.41
CA ALA A 249 -2.77 -10.06 -41.27
C ALA A 249 -2.96 -10.63 -42.69
N ILE A 250 -3.38 -11.90 -42.81
CA ILE A 250 -3.66 -12.54 -44.09
C ILE A 250 -4.84 -11.87 -44.80
N ALA A 251 -5.93 -11.61 -44.08
CA ALA A 251 -7.13 -10.97 -44.63
C ALA A 251 -6.85 -9.56 -45.19
N ASN A 252 -5.85 -8.86 -44.63
CA ASN A 252 -5.43 -7.55 -45.10
C ASN A 252 -4.26 -7.61 -46.11
N GLY A 253 -3.86 -8.79 -46.58
CA GLY A 253 -2.94 -8.93 -47.71
C GLY A 253 -1.46 -9.13 -47.35
N ILE A 254 -1.15 -9.57 -46.13
CA ILE A 254 0.17 -10.13 -45.78
C ILE A 254 0.15 -11.62 -46.15
N SER A 255 0.82 -12.01 -47.23
CA SER A 255 0.71 -13.37 -47.81
C SER A 255 2.00 -14.17 -47.87
N ASN A 256 3.16 -13.54 -47.59
CA ASN A 256 4.46 -14.22 -47.59
C ASN A 256 4.55 -15.26 -46.45
N GLN A 257 4.83 -16.52 -46.80
CA GLN A 257 4.81 -17.65 -45.85
C GLN A 257 5.84 -17.53 -44.71
N ASP A 258 7.03 -17.00 -45.00
CA ASP A 258 8.07 -16.81 -43.97
C ASP A 258 7.66 -15.72 -42.98
N THR A 259 7.03 -14.65 -43.48
CA THR A 259 6.48 -13.57 -42.64
C THR A 259 5.33 -14.08 -41.77
N ILE A 260 4.39 -14.84 -42.35
CA ILE A 260 3.27 -15.42 -41.60
C ILE A 260 3.75 -16.39 -40.53
N SER A 261 4.74 -17.23 -40.84
CA SER A 261 5.35 -18.14 -39.87
C SER A 261 6.04 -17.39 -38.74
N ASN A 262 6.79 -16.32 -39.06
CA ASN A 262 7.41 -15.45 -38.07
C ASN A 262 6.36 -14.78 -37.17
N LEU A 263 5.32 -14.17 -37.76
CA LEU A 263 4.22 -13.56 -37.02
C LEU A 263 3.53 -14.57 -36.09
N SER A 264 3.22 -15.77 -36.58
CA SER A 264 2.59 -16.84 -35.79
C SER A 264 3.41 -17.21 -34.56
N ASN A 265 4.74 -17.29 -34.69
CA ASN A 265 5.64 -17.60 -33.58
C ASN A 265 5.71 -16.49 -32.53
N ARG A 266 5.46 -15.23 -32.91
CA ARG A 266 5.54 -14.07 -31.99
C ARG A 266 4.20 -13.72 -31.34
N VAL A 267 3.09 -13.91 -32.06
CA VAL A 267 1.73 -13.58 -31.58
C VAL A 267 1.21 -14.57 -30.53
N ASN A 268 1.71 -15.80 -30.52
CA ASN A 268 1.21 -16.87 -29.66
C ASN A 268 1.17 -16.52 -28.15
N GLN A 269 2.05 -15.63 -27.65
CA GLN A 269 2.09 -15.24 -26.24
C GLN A 269 1.33 -13.95 -25.92
N LEU A 270 0.92 -13.18 -26.92
CA LEU A 270 0.22 -11.91 -26.72
C LEU A 270 -1.14 -12.08 -25.99
N PRO A 271 -1.98 -13.10 -26.31
CA PRO A 271 -3.19 -13.35 -25.54
C PRO A 271 -2.93 -13.64 -24.06
N SER A 272 -1.88 -14.41 -23.74
CA SER A 272 -1.49 -14.73 -22.36
C SER A 272 -1.01 -13.49 -21.61
N ALA A 273 -0.24 -12.62 -22.25
CA ALA A 273 0.22 -11.36 -21.67
C ALA A 273 -0.96 -10.42 -21.37
N LEU A 274 -1.91 -10.28 -22.30
CA LEU A 274 -3.12 -9.48 -22.09
C LEU A 274 -4.04 -10.06 -21.02
N LEU A 275 -4.17 -11.39 -20.94
CA LEU A 275 -4.89 -12.06 -19.86
C LEU A 275 -4.23 -11.77 -18.50
N ASN A 276 -2.90 -11.83 -18.45
CA ASN A 276 -2.14 -11.53 -17.24
C ASN A 276 -2.35 -10.10 -16.73
N VAL A 277 -2.40 -9.12 -17.63
CA VAL A 277 -2.77 -7.73 -17.28
C VAL A 277 -4.17 -7.69 -16.67
N ARG A 278 -5.15 -8.35 -17.30
CA ARG A 278 -6.54 -8.37 -16.81
C ARG A 278 -6.65 -8.98 -15.42
N GLU A 279 -6.00 -10.11 -15.16
CA GLU A 279 -5.99 -10.74 -13.84
C GLU A 279 -5.27 -9.87 -12.80
N THR A 280 -4.19 -9.20 -13.19
CA THR A 280 -3.47 -8.24 -12.33
C THR A 280 -4.36 -7.04 -11.97
N LEU A 281 -5.07 -6.47 -12.96
CA LEU A 281 -6.04 -5.39 -12.75
C LEU A 281 -7.17 -5.82 -11.81
N ASN A 282 -7.76 -7.00 -12.03
CA ASN A 282 -8.81 -7.53 -11.17
C ASN A 282 -8.34 -7.69 -9.72
N LYS A 283 -7.12 -8.21 -9.52
CA LYS A 283 -6.50 -8.35 -8.20
C LYS A 283 -6.31 -7.01 -7.51
N ILE A 284 -5.70 -6.03 -8.21
CA ILE A 284 -5.46 -4.69 -7.67
C ILE A 284 -6.76 -3.95 -7.38
N SER A 285 -7.76 -4.05 -8.26
CA SER A 285 -9.10 -3.50 -8.02
C SER A 285 -9.74 -4.11 -6.78
N THR A 286 -9.68 -5.44 -6.64
CA THR A 286 -10.24 -6.14 -5.48
C THR A 286 -9.55 -5.73 -4.18
N LEU A 287 -8.22 -5.61 -4.19
CA LEU A 287 -7.46 -5.12 -3.05
C LEU A 287 -7.82 -3.66 -2.73
N ASN A 288 -7.97 -2.81 -3.74
CA ASN A 288 -8.39 -1.41 -3.56
C ASN A 288 -9.77 -1.32 -2.91
N ASP A 289 -10.73 -2.14 -3.36
CA ASP A 289 -12.07 -2.18 -2.78
C ASP A 289 -12.07 -2.74 -1.35
N GLN A 290 -11.20 -3.71 -1.04
CA GLN A 290 -10.98 -4.16 0.34
C GLN A 290 -10.49 -3.00 1.23
N VAL A 291 -9.52 -2.20 0.76
CA VAL A 291 -9.03 -1.02 1.50
C VAL A 291 -10.11 0.06 1.61
N LYS A 292 -10.94 0.28 0.59
CA LYS A 292 -12.08 1.19 0.66
C LYS A 292 -13.11 0.74 1.70
N SER A 293 -13.31 -0.57 1.86
CA SER A 293 -14.29 -1.14 2.79
C SER A 293 -13.81 -1.19 4.26
N MET A 294 -12.50 -1.06 4.50
CA MET A 294 -11.90 -1.17 5.83
C MET A 294 -11.25 0.15 6.26
N PRO A 295 -11.65 0.75 7.40
CA PRO A 295 -10.95 1.92 7.91
C PRO A 295 -9.54 1.54 8.33
N TYR A 296 -8.52 2.16 7.73
CA TYR A 296 -7.16 2.10 8.25
C TYR A 296 -6.88 3.31 9.12
N LEU A 297 -6.22 3.10 10.25
CA LEU A 297 -5.83 4.20 11.14
C LEU A 297 -4.32 4.41 11.03
N PRO A 298 -3.84 5.46 10.33
CA PRO A 298 -2.41 5.67 10.09
C PRO A 298 -1.62 5.91 11.38
N GLN A 299 -2.33 6.22 12.46
CA GLN A 299 -1.80 6.51 13.79
C GLN A 299 -1.36 5.24 14.55
N PHE A 300 -1.79 4.07 14.07
CA PHE A 300 -1.52 2.77 14.68
C PHE A 300 -0.82 1.86 13.68
N ARG A 301 -0.04 0.90 14.18
CA ARG A 301 0.59 -0.12 13.33
C ARG A 301 -0.47 -0.92 12.57
N ALA A 302 -0.12 -1.40 11.39
CA ALA A 302 -0.93 -2.37 10.66
C ALA A 302 -1.11 -3.66 11.49
N GLY A 303 -2.28 -4.29 11.38
CA GLY A 303 -2.59 -5.52 12.10
C GLY A 303 -2.85 -5.28 13.59
N ASN A 304 -2.38 -6.20 14.44
CA ASN A 304 -2.61 -6.14 15.88
C ASN A 304 -1.44 -5.46 16.59
N SER A 305 -1.74 -4.50 17.46
CA SER A 305 -0.71 -3.82 18.25
C SER A 305 -1.17 -3.51 19.67
N ARG A 306 -0.23 -3.58 20.61
CA ARG A 306 -0.45 -3.24 22.02
C ARG A 306 0.63 -2.27 22.49
N ALA A 307 0.22 -1.24 23.21
CA ALA A 307 1.12 -0.26 23.79
C ALA A 307 0.74 0.06 25.24
N THR A 308 1.75 0.21 26.11
CA THR A 308 1.57 0.66 27.49
C THR A 308 2.03 2.10 27.58
N ASN A 309 1.16 2.99 28.07
CA ASN A 309 1.47 4.39 28.31
C ASN A 309 1.10 4.72 29.75
N ILE A 310 1.94 5.52 30.41
CA ILE A 310 1.66 6.05 31.75
C ILE A 310 0.74 7.25 31.56
N MET A 311 -0.40 7.23 32.25
CA MET A 311 -1.36 8.34 32.27
C MET A 311 -1.19 9.09 33.57
N ASN A 312 -1.10 10.42 33.48
CA ASN A 312 -0.99 11.29 34.65
C ASN A 312 -2.23 12.17 34.77
N GLY A 313 -2.57 12.57 35.98
CA GLY A 313 -3.64 13.52 36.21
C GLY A 313 -3.97 13.69 37.68
N PHE A 314 -5.23 13.92 38.00
CA PHE A 314 -5.66 14.24 39.36
C PHE A 314 -6.88 13.42 39.78
N TYR A 315 -7.02 13.27 41.10
CA TYR A 315 -8.07 12.47 41.73
C TYR A 315 -8.58 13.20 42.97
N THR A 316 -9.89 13.40 43.05
CA THR A 316 -10.54 14.18 44.10
C THR A 316 -11.72 13.40 44.69
N LYS A 317 -11.83 13.43 46.02
CA LYS A 317 -12.90 12.80 46.79
C LYS A 317 -13.54 13.82 47.72
N VAL A 318 -14.86 13.81 47.80
CA VAL A 318 -15.64 14.58 48.77
C VAL A 318 -16.69 13.67 49.37
N GLY A 319 -16.74 13.58 50.70
CA GLY A 319 -17.62 12.63 51.35
C GLY A 319 -17.62 12.69 52.86
N TYR A 320 -18.29 11.73 53.46
CA TYR A 320 -18.49 11.62 54.89
C TYR A 320 -17.87 10.32 55.43
N LYS A 321 -17.19 10.41 56.58
CA LYS A 321 -16.57 9.27 57.29
C LYS A 321 -17.34 9.05 58.59
N GLN A 322 -17.85 7.83 58.80
CA GLN A 322 -18.52 7.42 60.03
C GLN A 322 -17.73 6.30 60.71
N PHE A 323 -17.31 6.50 61.95
CA PHE A 323 -16.62 5.47 62.74
C PHE A 323 -17.56 4.85 63.77
N PHE A 324 -17.47 3.53 63.91
CA PHE A 324 -18.33 2.73 64.79
C PHE A 324 -17.52 2.15 65.95
N GLY A 325 -18.21 1.96 67.08
CA GLY A 325 -17.66 1.36 68.30
C GLY A 325 -16.91 2.34 69.22
N THR A 326 -16.74 1.93 70.47
CA THR A 326 -16.06 2.71 71.52
C THR A 326 -14.59 2.98 71.21
N ARG A 327 -13.93 2.08 70.49
CA ARG A 327 -12.52 2.23 70.05
C ARG A 327 -12.37 2.92 68.69
N ARG A 328 -13.46 3.11 67.93
CA ARG A 328 -13.47 3.73 66.58
C ARG A 328 -12.47 3.08 65.59
N ASN A 329 -12.25 1.77 65.70
CA ASN A 329 -11.31 1.03 64.85
C ASN A 329 -11.90 0.73 63.46
N LEU A 330 -13.22 0.59 63.37
CA LEU A 330 -13.94 0.31 62.14
C LEU A 330 -14.74 1.55 61.73
N GLY A 331 -14.69 1.93 60.47
CA GLY A 331 -15.53 2.99 59.93
C GLY A 331 -15.98 2.70 58.52
N VAL A 332 -16.97 3.45 58.05
CA VAL A 332 -17.42 3.45 56.67
C VAL A 332 -17.29 4.87 56.13
N ARG A 333 -16.87 4.99 54.87
CA ARG A 333 -16.76 6.25 54.15
C ARG A 333 -17.64 6.19 52.91
N TYR A 334 -18.56 7.14 52.75
CA TYR A 334 -19.34 7.33 51.52
C TYR A 334 -18.91 8.64 50.87
N TYR A 335 -18.61 8.64 49.57
CA TYR A 335 -18.02 9.78 48.89
C TYR A 335 -18.44 9.87 47.42
N GLY A 336 -18.52 11.08 46.91
CA GLY A 336 -18.41 11.36 45.49
C GLY A 336 -16.94 11.49 45.10
N PHE A 337 -16.59 11.05 43.91
CA PHE A 337 -15.24 11.23 43.38
C PHE A 337 -15.26 11.72 41.94
N PHE A 338 -14.18 12.41 41.59
CA PHE A 338 -13.87 12.81 40.23
C PHE A 338 -12.39 12.58 39.97
N SER A 339 -12.06 12.09 38.78
CA SER A 339 -10.67 11.92 38.36
C SER A 339 -10.49 12.20 36.88
N TYR A 340 -9.33 12.75 36.55
CA TYR A 340 -8.89 12.95 35.18
C TYR A 340 -7.52 12.30 35.00
N ASN A 341 -7.32 11.59 33.89
CA ASN A 341 -6.06 10.96 33.54
C ASN A 341 -5.80 11.23 32.05
N GLY A 342 -4.66 11.84 31.72
CA GLY A 342 -4.27 12.16 30.34
C GLY A 342 -2.99 11.42 29.94
N ALA A 343 -2.93 11.02 28.67
CA ALA A 343 -1.71 10.53 28.03
C ALA A 343 -1.73 10.82 26.52
N SER A 344 -0.55 10.82 25.91
CA SER A 344 -0.39 10.82 24.47
C SER A 344 -0.02 9.41 24.00
N VAL A 345 -0.72 8.90 22.99
CA VAL A 345 -0.57 7.53 22.45
C VAL A 345 -0.49 7.58 20.93
N GLY A 346 0.48 6.90 20.32
CA GLY A 346 0.69 6.91 18.87
C GLY A 346 2.17 7.08 18.50
N PHE A 347 2.46 7.26 17.21
CA PHE A 347 3.82 7.43 16.70
C PHE A 347 4.09 8.89 16.33
N GLN A 348 5.17 9.47 16.86
CA GLN A 348 5.71 10.83 16.59
C GLN A 348 4.69 11.83 15.96
N SER A 349 4.56 11.85 14.63
CA SER A 349 3.74 12.80 13.85
C SER A 349 2.21 12.52 13.87
N THR A 350 1.79 11.39 14.41
CA THR A 350 0.38 10.94 14.54
C THR A 350 -0.06 10.75 16.00
N LEU A 351 0.61 11.41 16.94
CA LEU A 351 0.28 11.34 18.36
C LEU A 351 -1.19 11.71 18.60
N ASN A 352 -1.90 10.82 19.28
CA ASN A 352 -3.23 11.09 19.79
C ASN A 352 -3.19 11.45 21.25
N SER A 353 -3.86 12.54 21.63
CA SER A 353 -4.09 12.85 23.03
C SER A 353 -5.35 12.13 23.50
N VAL A 354 -5.24 11.39 24.60
CA VAL A 354 -6.34 10.63 25.23
C VAL A 354 -6.50 11.10 26.66
N GLY A 355 -7.69 11.61 26.98
CA GLY A 355 -8.13 11.95 28.33
C GLY A 355 -9.24 11.02 28.79
N ILE A 356 -9.11 10.48 30.00
CA ILE A 356 -10.11 9.64 30.65
C ILE A 356 -10.63 10.37 31.89
N PHE A 357 -11.93 10.61 31.91
CA PHE A 357 -12.66 11.25 33.00
C PHE A 357 -13.47 10.18 33.73
N ASN A 358 -13.26 10.01 35.03
CA ASN A 358 -14.12 9.14 35.86
C ASN A 358 -14.83 9.99 36.89
N TYR A 359 -16.13 9.78 37.02
CA TYR A 359 -16.96 10.45 38.00
C TYR A 359 -17.99 9.48 38.54
N GLY A 360 -18.27 9.57 39.84
CA GLY A 360 -19.18 8.62 40.46
C GLY A 360 -19.24 8.71 41.96
N VAL A 361 -19.74 7.63 42.55
CA VAL A 361 -19.90 7.48 43.99
C VAL A 361 -19.24 6.20 44.46
N GLY A 362 -18.69 6.24 45.66
CA GLY A 362 -17.98 5.11 46.25
C GLY A 362 -18.27 4.94 47.73
N THR A 363 -18.01 3.73 48.20
CA THR A 363 -18.06 3.38 49.61
C THR A 363 -16.86 2.55 49.99
N ASP A 364 -16.16 2.95 51.06
CA ASP A 364 -15.01 2.21 51.59
C ASP A 364 -15.22 1.84 53.04
N ILE A 365 -14.74 0.65 53.40
CA ILE A 365 -14.56 0.22 54.79
C ILE A 365 -13.18 0.72 55.24
N LEU A 366 -13.13 1.32 56.42
CA LEU A 366 -11.95 1.92 57.02
C LEU A 366 -11.56 1.09 58.25
N TYR A 367 -10.30 0.67 58.33
CA TYR A 367 -9.78 -0.09 59.47
C TYR A 367 -8.50 0.54 60.03
N ASN A 368 -8.53 0.96 61.29
CA ASN A 368 -7.39 1.55 61.99
C ASN A 368 -6.55 0.46 62.67
N ILE A 369 -5.24 0.46 62.42
CA ILE A 369 -4.28 -0.49 63.02
C ILE A 369 -3.50 0.18 64.15
N PHE A 370 -3.15 1.45 63.98
CA PHE A 370 -2.35 2.19 64.94
C PHE A 370 -3.00 3.53 65.21
N SER A 371 -3.24 3.83 66.50
CA SER A 371 -3.70 5.13 66.96
C SER A 371 -2.84 5.53 68.14
N ARG A 372 -2.13 6.66 68.03
CA ARG A 372 -1.31 7.19 69.11
C ARG A 372 -1.58 8.68 69.29
N SER A 373 -2.01 9.02 70.50
CA SER A 373 -2.23 10.40 70.91
C SER A 373 -1.02 10.89 71.69
N TYR A 374 -0.45 12.01 71.24
CA TYR A 374 0.52 12.82 71.96
C TYR A 374 -0.21 14.08 72.44
N VAL A 375 0.17 14.65 73.58
CA VAL A 375 -0.51 15.76 74.30
C VAL A 375 -1.44 16.64 73.43
N ASN A 376 -0.90 17.31 72.39
CA ASN A 376 -1.68 18.18 71.49
C ASN A 376 -1.80 17.67 70.03
N ARG A 377 -1.42 16.43 69.73
CA ARG A 377 -1.36 15.85 68.37
C ARG A 377 -1.78 14.37 68.35
N SER A 378 -2.62 13.96 67.41
CA SER A 378 -2.98 12.55 67.19
C SER A 378 -2.47 12.07 65.84
N VAL A 379 -2.00 10.83 65.79
CA VAL A 379 -1.64 10.14 64.54
C VAL A 379 -2.37 8.81 64.48
N ASP A 380 -3.21 8.65 63.44
CA ASP A 380 -3.95 7.42 63.17
C ASP A 380 -3.52 6.84 61.83
N MET A 381 -3.08 5.59 61.81
CA MET A 381 -2.73 4.85 60.60
C MET A 381 -3.67 3.66 60.40
N GLY A 382 -4.10 3.45 59.17
CA GLY A 382 -5.04 2.39 58.83
C GLY A 382 -5.08 2.05 57.35
N PHE A 383 -5.89 1.06 57.02
CA PHE A 383 -6.19 0.64 55.65
C PHE A 383 -7.64 0.99 55.29
N PHE A 384 -7.90 1.07 53.99
CA PHE A 384 -9.25 1.13 53.47
C PHE A 384 -9.41 0.19 52.27
N GLY A 385 -10.63 -0.30 52.10
CA GLY A 385 -11.02 -1.16 50.98
C GLY A 385 -12.48 -0.93 50.63
N GLY A 386 -12.78 -0.73 49.35
CA GLY A 386 -14.10 -0.30 48.93
C GLY A 386 -14.43 -0.56 47.46
N ILE A 387 -15.65 -0.16 47.11
CA ILE A 387 -16.21 -0.26 45.76
C ILE A 387 -16.66 1.13 45.30
N GLN A 388 -16.51 1.38 44.00
CA GLN A 388 -16.92 2.60 43.32
C GLN A 388 -17.78 2.26 42.11
N LEU A 389 -18.87 3.01 41.95
CA LEU A 389 -19.72 3.02 40.76
C LEU A 389 -19.45 4.32 40.01
N ALA A 390 -18.96 4.22 38.77
CA ALA A 390 -18.55 5.38 37.99
C ALA A 390 -19.14 5.38 36.59
N GLY A 391 -19.39 6.58 36.08
CA GLY A 391 -19.33 6.84 34.65
C GLY A 391 -17.87 7.12 34.26
N GLU A 392 -17.38 6.45 33.24
CA GLU A 392 -16.10 6.74 32.60
C GLU A 392 -16.38 7.36 31.23
N SER A 393 -15.79 8.52 30.97
CA SER A 393 -15.85 9.22 29.68
C SER A 393 -14.45 9.39 29.10
N ILE A 394 -14.28 8.96 27.85
CA ILE A 394 -13.03 9.00 27.10
C ILE A 394 -13.13 10.09 26.03
N ASN A 395 -12.20 11.04 26.07
CA ASN A 395 -12.01 12.06 25.05
C ASN A 395 -10.66 11.82 24.37
N SER A 396 -10.68 11.44 23.09
CA SER A 396 -9.46 11.28 22.29
C SER A 396 -9.53 12.07 21.00
N THR A 397 -8.39 12.66 20.58
CA THR A 397 -8.24 13.31 19.27
C THR A 397 -8.49 12.37 18.10
N LEU A 398 -8.46 11.05 18.33
CA LEU A 398 -8.87 10.03 17.36
C LEU A 398 -10.30 10.23 16.85
N LYS A 399 -11.20 10.84 17.64
CA LYS A 399 -12.57 11.15 17.19
C LYS A 399 -12.61 12.13 16.01
N ASP A 400 -11.55 12.92 15.84
CA ASP A 400 -11.46 13.95 14.82
C ASP A 400 -10.85 13.44 13.51
N ASP A 401 -10.30 12.22 13.53
CA ASP A 401 -9.75 11.54 12.35
C ASP A 401 -10.83 11.28 11.29
N ILE A 402 -10.47 11.52 10.02
CA ILE A 402 -11.39 11.41 8.88
C ILE A 402 -11.90 9.98 8.72
N ASN A 403 -11.05 8.96 8.87
CA ASN A 403 -11.46 7.56 8.74
C ASN A 403 -12.37 7.14 9.90
N VAL A 404 -12.13 7.66 11.12
CA VAL A 404 -13.03 7.40 12.26
C VAL A 404 -14.41 8.00 12.03
N LYS A 405 -14.49 9.27 11.57
CA LYS A 405 -15.76 9.94 11.27
C LYS A 405 -16.55 9.27 10.14
N LYS A 406 -15.85 8.77 9.13
CA LYS A 406 -16.46 8.17 7.93
C LYS A 406 -17.01 6.77 8.19
N PHE A 407 -16.27 5.94 8.90
CA PHE A 407 -16.59 4.51 9.02
C PHE A 407 -17.29 4.11 10.31
N GLY A 408 -17.34 4.94 11.35
CA GLY A 408 -17.92 4.52 12.61
C GLY A 408 -18.31 5.64 13.57
N LYS A 409 -18.87 5.21 14.70
CA LYS A 409 -19.18 6.09 15.84
C LYS A 409 -18.24 5.74 16.99
N VAL A 410 -17.73 6.76 17.65
CA VAL A 410 -16.95 6.62 18.88
C VAL A 410 -17.90 6.43 20.05
N THR A 411 -17.64 5.41 20.87
CA THR A 411 -18.36 5.21 22.13
C THR A 411 -17.50 5.80 23.25
N SER A 412 -17.78 7.06 23.58
CA SER A 412 -16.98 7.80 24.56
C SER A 412 -17.37 7.54 26.00
N THR A 413 -18.57 7.04 26.30
CA THR A 413 -19.06 6.95 27.69
C THR A 413 -19.59 5.56 28.02
N HIS A 414 -19.19 5.03 29.17
CA HIS A 414 -19.66 3.74 29.69
C HIS A 414 -19.72 3.74 31.22
N PHE A 415 -20.41 2.76 31.78
CA PHE A 415 -20.43 2.51 33.22
C PHE A 415 -19.28 1.59 33.63
N GLN A 416 -18.65 1.89 34.76
CA GLN A 416 -17.47 1.20 35.28
C GLN A 416 -17.69 0.85 36.75
N PHE A 417 -17.34 -0.38 37.13
CA PHE A 417 -17.16 -0.76 38.53
C PHE A 417 -15.67 -0.72 38.85
N LEU A 418 -15.30 -0.07 39.94
CA LEU A 418 -13.91 0.01 40.40
C LEU A 418 -13.79 -0.47 41.84
N PHE A 419 -12.65 -1.08 42.15
CA PHE A 419 -12.25 -1.38 43.51
C PHE A 419 -11.18 -0.39 43.96
N ASP A 420 -11.27 0.08 45.19
CA ASP A 420 -10.34 1.03 45.77
C ASP A 420 -9.73 0.48 47.04
N PHE A 421 -8.42 0.40 47.08
CA PHE A 421 -7.66 -0.14 48.21
C PHE A 421 -6.52 0.79 48.56
N GLY A 422 -6.20 0.93 49.83
CA GLY A 422 -5.06 1.74 50.20
C GLY A 422 -4.79 1.87 51.67
N MET A 423 -3.82 2.74 51.96
CA MET A 423 -3.38 3.11 53.29
C MET A 423 -3.69 4.58 53.54
N ARG A 424 -3.99 4.90 54.80
CA ARG A 424 -4.25 6.26 55.22
C ARG A 424 -3.51 6.58 56.51
N MET A 425 -3.10 7.84 56.61
CA MET A 425 -2.51 8.42 57.82
C MET A 425 -3.25 9.72 58.13
N ASN A 426 -3.88 9.81 59.29
CA ASN A 426 -4.53 11.03 59.77
C ASN A 426 -3.65 11.70 60.82
N PHE A 427 -3.53 13.01 60.75
CA PHE A 427 -2.84 13.89 61.68
C PHE A 427 -3.84 14.89 62.25
N GLY A 428 -4.21 14.75 63.52
CA GLY A 428 -5.10 15.69 64.21
C GLY A 428 -4.34 16.65 65.12
N LYS A 429 -4.75 17.91 65.18
CA LYS A 429 -4.30 18.88 66.21
C LYS A 429 -5.41 19.03 67.25
N LEU A 430 -5.18 18.62 68.49
CA LEU A 430 -6.13 18.86 69.58
C LEU A 430 -5.97 20.31 70.04
N GLY A 431 -6.94 21.17 69.72
CA GLY A 431 -6.99 22.53 70.22
C GLY A 431 -7.65 22.59 71.59
N GLU A 432 -6.94 23.09 72.60
CA GLU A 432 -7.38 23.16 74.01
C GLU A 432 -8.67 23.99 74.26
N LYS A 433 -9.18 24.75 73.29
CA LYS A 433 -10.31 25.67 73.50
C LYS A 433 -11.43 25.66 72.45
N THR A 434 -11.39 24.76 71.48
CA THR A 434 -12.46 24.65 70.46
C THR A 434 -12.78 23.20 70.19
N LYS A 435 -14.05 22.79 70.33
CA LYS A 435 -14.57 21.46 70.00
C LYS A 435 -14.51 21.09 68.49
N ARG A 436 -13.53 21.63 67.74
CA ARG A 436 -13.35 21.40 66.30
C ARG A 436 -12.20 20.43 66.08
N HIS A 437 -12.47 19.30 65.42
CA HIS A 437 -11.50 18.26 65.14
C HIS A 437 -10.94 18.43 63.73
N ASN A 438 -10.01 19.37 63.58
CA ASN A 438 -9.30 19.55 62.32
C ASN A 438 -8.29 18.42 62.13
N GLN A 439 -8.50 17.57 61.13
CA GLN A 439 -7.62 16.46 60.80
C GLN A 439 -7.12 16.58 59.37
N HIS A 440 -5.80 16.47 59.22
CA HIS A 440 -5.16 16.34 57.92
C HIS A 440 -4.97 14.86 57.61
N THR A 441 -5.34 14.41 56.42
CA THR A 441 -5.19 13.02 56.01
C THR A 441 -4.25 12.93 54.82
N ILE A 442 -3.33 11.96 54.84
CA ILE A 442 -2.58 11.53 53.67
C ILE A 442 -3.06 10.13 53.31
N GLU A 443 -3.47 9.92 52.07
CA GLU A 443 -3.91 8.60 51.57
C GLU A 443 -3.04 8.19 50.38
N PHE A 444 -2.59 6.94 50.40
CA PHE A 444 -1.97 6.27 49.26
C PHE A 444 -2.89 5.13 48.86
N GLY A 445 -3.36 5.12 47.62
CA GLY A 445 -4.32 4.13 47.17
C GLY A 445 -4.10 3.65 45.75
N VAL A 446 -4.73 2.53 45.45
CA VAL A 446 -4.77 1.88 44.15
C VAL A 446 -6.22 1.63 43.79
N VAL A 447 -6.62 2.16 42.64
CA VAL A 447 -7.93 1.93 42.03
C VAL A 447 -7.80 0.92 40.90
N VAL A 448 -8.59 -0.15 40.94
CA VAL A 448 -8.60 -1.23 39.94
C VAL A 448 -9.95 -1.24 39.20
N PRO A 449 -10.00 -0.86 37.92
CA PRO A 449 -11.21 -0.94 37.10
C PRO A 449 -11.50 -2.38 36.66
N THR A 450 -12.78 -2.75 36.52
CA THR A 450 -13.18 -4.14 36.20
C THR A 450 -13.63 -4.38 34.75
N ILE A 451 -14.12 -3.35 34.05
CA ILE A 451 -14.70 -3.47 32.71
C ILE A 451 -13.71 -2.98 31.66
N TYR A 452 -13.61 -3.72 30.56
CA TYR A 452 -12.88 -3.31 29.36
C TYR A 452 -13.77 -2.46 28.46
N SER A 453 -13.30 -1.28 28.05
CA SER A 453 -14.03 -0.39 27.15
C SER A 453 -13.44 -0.38 25.74
N THR A 454 -14.32 -0.43 24.74
CA THR A 454 -13.96 -0.29 23.34
C THR A 454 -14.33 1.11 22.88
N TYR A 455 -13.32 1.93 22.59
CA TYR A 455 -13.50 3.33 22.22
C TYR A 455 -13.97 3.48 20.76
N TYR A 456 -13.41 2.67 19.86
CA TYR A 456 -13.78 2.65 18.45
C TYR A 456 -13.88 1.22 17.93
N LYS A 457 -14.90 0.96 17.11
CA LYS A 457 -15.09 -0.31 16.40
C LYS A 457 -15.80 -0.05 15.07
N SER A 458 -15.15 -0.42 13.96
CA SER A 458 -15.79 -0.45 12.63
C SER A 458 -15.05 -1.39 11.70
N ALA A 459 -15.80 -2.20 10.92
CA ALA A 459 -15.30 -3.09 9.86
C ALA A 459 -14.01 -3.86 10.22
N GLY A 460 -13.97 -4.46 11.41
CA GLY A 460 -12.82 -5.23 11.92
C GLY A 460 -11.72 -4.40 12.58
N THR A 461 -11.68 -3.08 12.37
CA THR A 461 -10.77 -2.17 13.06
C THR A 461 -11.32 -1.83 14.44
N THR A 462 -10.53 -2.06 15.48
CA THR A 462 -10.90 -1.79 16.88
C THR A 462 -9.80 -1.05 17.61
N VAL A 463 -10.17 -0.05 18.41
CA VAL A 463 -9.26 0.66 19.32
C VAL A 463 -9.84 0.58 20.72
N LYS A 464 -9.11 -0.07 21.61
CA LYS A 464 -9.48 -0.23 23.01
C LYS A 464 -8.50 0.52 23.88
N TYR A 465 -9.04 1.28 24.83
CA TYR A 465 -8.27 1.89 25.91
C TYR A 465 -8.63 1.18 27.19
N PHE A 466 -7.60 0.72 27.89
CA PHE A 466 -7.77 0.02 29.16
C PHE A 466 -6.75 0.49 30.17
N ARG A 467 -7.22 0.73 31.39
CA ARG A 467 -6.38 1.11 32.52
C ARG A 467 -6.39 -0.04 33.53
N PRO A 468 -5.27 -0.78 33.70
CA PRO A 468 -5.24 -1.93 34.60
C PRO A 468 -5.36 -1.52 36.07
N TYR A 469 -4.72 -0.42 36.45
CA TYR A 469 -4.80 0.16 37.78
C TYR A 469 -4.42 1.65 37.71
N SER A 470 -4.79 2.41 38.73
CA SER A 470 -4.31 3.77 38.97
C SER A 470 -3.76 3.85 40.38
N VAL A 471 -2.55 4.37 40.53
CA VAL A 471 -1.99 4.69 41.84
C VAL A 471 -2.20 6.16 42.09
N TYR A 472 -2.65 6.52 43.29
CA TYR A 472 -2.79 7.91 43.70
C TYR A 472 -2.19 8.13 45.08
N TRP A 473 -1.71 9.35 45.29
CA TRP A 473 -1.51 9.91 46.62
C TRP A 473 -2.43 11.12 46.73
N SER A 474 -3.01 11.35 47.90
CA SER A 474 -3.90 12.47 48.12
C SER A 474 -3.71 13.08 49.49
N TYR A 475 -3.96 14.38 49.57
CA TYR A 475 -4.03 15.13 50.81
C TYR A 475 -5.48 15.55 51.04
N GLY A 476 -6.00 15.23 52.22
CA GLY A 476 -7.36 15.52 52.63
C GLY A 476 -7.38 16.39 53.88
N TYR A 477 -8.45 17.15 54.02
CA TYR A 477 -8.77 17.88 55.22
C TYR A 477 -10.16 17.46 55.70
N SER A 478 -10.26 17.10 56.97
CA SER A 478 -11.52 16.74 57.64
C SER A 478 -11.78 17.76 58.76
N PHE A 479 -13.02 18.23 58.86
CA PHE A 479 -13.46 19.28 59.80
C PHE A 479 -14.42 18.73 60.86
#